data_AF-A0A8J3WYL5-F1
#
_entry.id   AF-A0A8J3WYL5-F1
#
_cell.length_a   1.000
_cell.length_b   1.000
_cell.length_c   1.000
_cell.angle_alpha   90.00
_cell.angle_beta   90.00
_cell.angle_gamma   90.00
#
_symmetry.space_group_name_H-M   'P 1'
#
loop_
_entity.id
_entity.type
_entity.pdbx_description
1 polymer ?
#
loop_
_entity_poly.entity_id
_entity_poly.type
_entity_poly.pdbx_seq_one_letter_code
_entity_poly.pdbx_strand_id
1 'polypeptide(L)'
;MQKAIANGSISLHVNMKGFSGSFTEMAKRGLSREMLPHATEEEMGWIARAVANGRRSWDSIHFYGDNGDKVTVPEPDWASFPRLRDLPC
;
A
#
# COMPACT_ATOMS: atom_id res chain seq x y z
N MET A 1 -2.33 14.08 1.42
CA MET A 1 -1.71 12.74 1.43
C MET A 1 -1.36 12.19 0.04
N GLN A 2 -2.22 12.32 -0.98
CA GLN A 2 -2.01 11.75 -2.34
C GLN A 2 -0.64 12.08 -2.97
N LYS A 3 -0.16 13.32 -2.84
CA LYS A 3 1.15 13.73 -3.37
C LYS A 3 2.34 13.01 -2.73
N ALA A 4 2.27 12.65 -1.45
CA ALA A 4 3.36 11.95 -0.78
C ALA A 4 3.44 10.47 -1.20
N ILE A 5 2.31 9.85 -1.54
CA ILE A 5 2.28 8.46 -2.01
C ILE A 5 2.68 8.35 -3.49
N ALA A 6 2.35 9.37 -4.30
CA ALA A 6 2.78 9.45 -5.70
C ALA A 6 4.22 9.94 -5.88
N ASN A 7 4.85 10.54 -4.86
CA ASN A 7 6.22 11.03 -4.96
C ASN A 7 7.22 9.92 -4.63
N GLY A 8 7.78 9.29 -5.67
CA GLY A 8 8.84 8.29 -5.54
C GLY A 8 10.15 8.80 -4.91
N SER A 9 10.34 10.12 -4.75
CA SER A 9 11.55 10.69 -4.13
C SER A 9 11.56 10.62 -2.60
N ILE A 10 10.48 10.16 -1.95
CA ILE A 10 10.43 9.97 -0.51
C ILE A 10 10.21 8.51 -0.15
N SER A 11 10.99 8.01 0.82
CA SER A 11 10.80 6.70 1.42
C SER A 11 9.47 6.68 2.15
N LEU A 12 8.61 5.72 1.80
CA LEU A 12 7.32 5.57 2.47
C LEU A 12 7.45 4.58 3.62
N HIS A 13 7.08 5.02 4.82
CA HIS A 13 7.10 4.18 6.02
C HIS A 13 5.67 3.76 6.33
N VAL A 14 5.42 2.46 6.30
CA VAL A 14 4.08 1.89 6.46
C VAL A 14 4.06 1.08 7.74
N ASN A 15 3.22 1.47 8.69
CA ASN A 15 3.06 0.75 9.95
C ASN A 15 1.91 -0.26 9.83
N MET A 16 2.23 -1.53 10.07
CA MET A 16 1.31 -2.68 10.01
C MET A 16 0.78 -3.06 11.40
N LYS A 17 0.93 -2.20 12.41
CA LYS A 17 0.55 -2.47 13.79
C LYS A 17 -0.92 -2.87 13.94
N GLY A 18 -1.17 -4.06 14.49
CA GLY A 18 -2.49 -4.56 14.86
C GLY A 18 -3.21 -5.33 13.76
N PHE A 19 -2.50 -5.75 12.70
CA PHE A 19 -3.10 -6.42 11.55
C PHE A 19 -2.58 -7.85 11.39
N SER A 20 -3.50 -8.82 11.39
CA SER A 20 -3.22 -10.23 11.17
C SER A 20 -3.50 -10.66 9.72
N GLY A 21 -2.82 -10.05 8.74
CA GLY A 21 -3.04 -10.33 7.31
C GLY A 21 -1.92 -9.84 6.39
N SER A 22 -1.97 -10.25 5.12
CA SER A 22 -0.98 -9.86 4.10
C SER A 22 -1.25 -8.44 3.56
N PHE A 23 -0.19 -7.75 3.09
CA PHE A 23 -0.33 -6.44 2.40
C PHE A 23 -1.37 -6.50 1.28
N THR A 24 -1.37 -7.59 0.52
CA THR A 24 -2.30 -7.82 -0.59
C THR A 24 -3.76 -7.75 -0.15
N GLU A 25 -4.11 -8.37 0.97
CA GLU A 25 -5.48 -8.37 1.48
C GLU A 25 -5.89 -6.98 1.95
N MET A 26 -4.99 -6.26 2.63
CA MET A 26 -5.24 -4.88 3.08
C MET A 26 -5.41 -3.92 1.92
N ALA A 27 -4.51 -3.98 0.94
CA ALA A 27 -4.61 -3.17 -0.26
C ALA A 27 -5.90 -3.50 -1.04
N LYS A 28 -6.30 -4.78 -1.13
CA LYS A 28 -7.59 -5.17 -1.73
C LYS A 28 -8.78 -4.62 -0.94
N ARG A 29 -8.73 -4.62 0.39
CA ARG A 29 -9.77 -4.04 1.26
C ARG A 29 -9.87 -2.53 1.11
N GLY A 30 -8.75 -1.81 1.13
CA GLY A 30 -8.72 -0.36 0.91
C GLY A 30 -9.08 0.07 -0.52
N LEU A 31 -8.92 -0.83 -1.50
CA LEU A 31 -9.44 -0.64 -2.86
C LEU A 31 -10.92 -0.96 -2.98
N SER A 32 -11.46 -1.79 -2.08
CA SER A 32 -12.88 -2.11 -2.03
C SER A 32 -13.68 -0.95 -1.44
N ARG A 33 -14.85 -0.69 -2.01
CA ARG A 33 -15.79 0.34 -1.52
C ARG A 33 -16.83 -0.20 -0.55
N GLU A 34 -16.81 -1.50 -0.27
CA GLU A 34 -17.88 -2.20 0.44
C GLU A 34 -17.76 -2.16 1.97
N MET A 35 -16.58 -1.81 2.50
CA MET A 35 -16.33 -1.76 3.94
C MET A 35 -15.57 -0.47 4.25
N LEU A 36 -15.94 0.25 5.32
CA LEU A 36 -15.21 1.43 5.79
C LEU A 36 -13.78 1.00 6.14
N PRO A 37 -12.77 1.24 5.27
CA PRO A 37 -11.43 0.74 5.50
C PRO A 37 -10.82 1.51 6.66
N HIS A 38 -9.99 0.85 7.46
CA HIS A 38 -9.11 1.60 8.36
C HIS A 38 -8.17 2.47 7.52
N ALA A 39 -7.75 3.63 8.04
CA ALA A 39 -6.89 4.58 7.31
C ALA A 39 -5.64 3.88 6.70
N THR A 40 -5.08 2.89 7.40
CA THR A 40 -3.98 2.06 6.94
C THR A 40 -4.32 1.25 5.68
N GLU A 41 -5.52 0.66 5.58
CA GLU A 41 -5.94 -0.13 4.42
C GLU A 41 -6.10 0.76 3.18
N GLU A 42 -6.68 1.96 3.34
CA GLU A 42 -6.79 2.95 2.27
C GLU A 42 -5.40 3.39 1.77
N GLU A 43 -4.46 3.65 2.68
CA GLU A 43 -3.07 3.95 2.33
C GLU A 43 -2.42 2.79 1.56
N MET A 44 -2.63 1.54 1.98
CA MET A 44 -2.14 0.35 1.26
C MET A 44 -2.71 0.26 -0.16
N GLY A 45 -4.00 0.57 -0.33
CA GLY A 45 -4.62 0.64 -1.65
C GLY A 45 -4.02 1.72 -2.55
N TRP A 46 -3.62 2.85 -1.98
CA TRP A 46 -2.97 3.94 -2.73
C TRP A 46 -1.52 3.60 -3.09
N ILE A 47 -0.80 2.92 -2.19
CA ILE A 47 0.52 2.34 -2.47
C ILE A 47 0.43 1.37 -3.65
N ALA A 48 -0.55 0.45 -3.59
CA ALA A 48 -0.76 -0.52 -4.66
C ALA A 48 -0.98 0.17 -6.01
N ARG A 49 -1.77 1.24 -6.05
CA ARG A 49 -1.94 2.04 -7.27
C ARG A 49 -0.65 2.72 -7.72
N ALA A 50 0.10 3.33 -6.80
CA ALA A 50 1.33 4.04 -7.14
C ALA A 50 2.42 3.10 -7.69
N VAL A 51 2.58 1.92 -7.09
CA VAL A 51 3.58 0.93 -7.53
C VAL A 51 3.16 0.27 -8.84
N ALA A 52 1.91 -0.18 -8.95
CA ALA A 52 1.43 -0.81 -10.18
C ALA A 52 1.41 0.12 -11.40
N ASN A 53 1.26 1.43 -11.19
CA ASN A 53 1.34 2.43 -12.27
C ASN A 53 2.77 2.98 -12.47
N GLY A 54 3.79 2.39 -11.84
CA GLY A 54 5.19 2.79 -12.01
C GLY A 54 5.54 4.18 -11.44
N ARG A 55 4.68 4.77 -10.60
CA ARG A 55 4.95 6.05 -9.93
C ARG A 55 5.94 5.90 -8.77
N ARG A 56 6.08 4.70 -8.24
CA ARG A 56 6.98 4.35 -7.14
C ARG A 56 7.49 2.91 -7.30
N SER A 57 8.72 2.65 -6.88
CA SER A 57 9.29 1.30 -6.80
C SER A 57 8.90 0.63 -5.48
N TRP A 58 8.59 -0.68 -5.50
CA TRP A 58 8.28 -1.44 -4.28
C TRP A 58 9.42 -1.37 -3.24
N ASP A 59 10.67 -1.41 -3.71
CA ASP A 59 11.87 -1.35 -2.86
C ASP A 59 12.03 -0.03 -2.09
N SER A 60 11.35 1.04 -2.50
CA SER A 60 11.39 2.33 -1.79
C SER A 60 10.46 2.38 -0.58
N ILE A 61 9.75 1.28 -0.28
CA ILE A 61 8.75 1.20 0.77
C ILE A 61 9.32 0.41 1.94
N HIS A 62 9.11 0.90 3.15
CA HIS A 62 9.56 0.26 4.38
C HIS A 62 8.35 -0.08 5.22
N PHE A 63 8.12 -1.38 5.40
CA PHE A 63 7.06 -1.91 6.23
C PHE A 63 7.57 -2.13 7.64
N TYR A 64 6.76 -1.78 8.64
CA TYR A 64 7.05 -1.95 10.05
C TYR A 64 5.93 -2.76 10.69
N GLY A 65 6.26 -3.82 11.43
CA GLY A 65 5.29 -4.67 12.14
C GLY A 65 4.82 -4.07 13.47
N ASP A 66 4.04 -4.85 14.22
CA ASP A 66 3.42 -4.44 15.50
C ASP A 66 4.39 -3.90 16.55
N ASN A 67 5.61 -4.45 16.56
CA ASN A 67 6.68 -4.08 17.49
C ASN A 67 7.53 -2.88 16.99
N GLY A 68 7.22 -2.32 15.83
CA GLY A 68 8.03 -1.30 15.17
C GLY A 68 9.26 -1.88 14.43
N ASP A 69 9.37 -3.19 14.33
CA ASP A 69 10.43 -3.88 13.59
C ASP A 69 10.18 -3.79 12.08
N LYS A 70 11.23 -3.59 11.28
CA LYS A 70 11.12 -3.58 9.83
C LYS A 70 10.77 -5.00 9.36
N VAL A 71 9.62 -5.14 8.69
CA VAL A 71 9.18 -6.41 8.10
C VAL A 71 9.43 -6.40 6.60
N THR A 72 9.84 -7.55 6.07
CA THR A 72 9.98 -7.72 4.63
C THR A 72 8.65 -8.22 4.08
N VAL A 73 8.02 -7.41 3.24
CA VAL A 73 6.79 -7.78 2.55
C VAL A 73 7.14 -8.03 1.09
N PRO A 74 6.89 -9.25 0.56
CA PRO A 74 7.14 -9.53 -0.85
C PRO A 74 6.22 -8.67 -1.71
N GLU A 75 6.75 -8.23 -2.87
CA GLU A 75 5.95 -7.50 -3.84
C GLU A 75 4.79 -8.39 -4.30
N PRO A 76 3.54 -7.93 -4.16
CA PRO A 76 2.39 -8.74 -4.53
C PRO A 76 2.22 -8.74 -6.05
N ASP A 77 1.60 -9.79 -6.57
CA ASP A 77 1.21 -9.83 -7.98
C ASP A 77 0.14 -8.77 -8.26
N TRP A 78 0.55 -7.66 -8.89
CA TRP A 78 -0.32 -6.54 -9.24
C TRP A 78 -1.45 -6.95 -10.20
N ALA A 79 -1.25 -7.98 -11.02
CA ALA A 79 -2.30 -8.49 -11.90
C ALA A 79 -3.48 -9.11 -11.11
N SER A 80 -3.23 -9.56 -9.88
CA SER A 80 -4.26 -10.14 -9.00
C SER A 80 -5.17 -9.10 -8.32
N PHE A 81 -4.92 -7.79 -8.51
CA PHE A 81 -5.68 -6.73 -7.87
C PHE A 81 -6.86 -6.26 -8.73
N PRO A 82 -8.07 -6.14 -8.14
CA PRO A 82 -9.20 -5.57 -8.85
C PRO A 82 -9.00 -4.06 -9.06
N ARG A 83 -8.93 -3.63 -10.33
CA ARG A 83 -8.99 -2.22 -10.77
C ARG A 83 -7.98 -1.28 -10.09
N LEU A 84 -6.70 -1.47 -10.41
CA LEU A 84 -5.63 -0.51 -10.13
C LEU A 84 -5.72 0.70 -11.09
N ARG A 85 -6.77 1.52 -10.95
CA ARG A 85 -6.87 2.78 -11.69
C ARG A 85 -5.75 3.72 -11.27
N ASP A 86 -5.15 4.38 -12.25
CA ASP A 86 -4.13 5.40 -12.00
C ASP A 86 -4.70 6.53 -11.11
N LEU A 87 -3.87 7.04 -10.21
CA LEU A 87 -4.26 8.14 -9.33
C LEU A 87 -4.29 9.43 -10.16
N PRO A 88 -5.40 10.19 -10.20
CA PRO A 88 -5.40 11.48 -10.90
C PRO A 88 -4.32 12.39 -10.27
N CYS A 89 -3.36 12.81 -11.11
CA CYS A 89 -2.24 13.67 -10.74
C CYS A 89 -2.69 15.07 -10.33
#